data_AF-A0AAQ0HS74-F1
#
_entry.id   AF-A0AAQ0HS74-F1
#
_cell.length_a   1.000
_cell.length_b   1.000
_cell.length_c   1.000
_cell.angle_alpha   90.00
_cell.angle_beta   90.00
_cell.angle_gamma   90.00
#
_symmetry.space_group_name_H-M   'P 1'
#
loop_
_entity.id
_entity.type
_entity.pdbx_description
1 polymer ?
#
loop_
_entity_poly.entity_id
_entity_poly.type
_entity_poly.pdbx_seq_one_letter_code
_entity_poly.pdbx_strand_id
1 'polypeptide(L)' 'MKIGLYIALVCGVISGMVIFFQVPLFPSLFFPIIIGMIGIIAVLWTLPNTNISKMLKLGGLLINIFPVLAGLFQVISQ' A
#
# COMPACT_ATOMS: atom_id res chain seq x y z
N MET A 1 8.24 15.48 1.53
CA MET A 1 7.04 16.05 2.18
C MET A 1 6.41 14.98 3.05
N LYS A 2 6.00 15.28 4.29
CA LYS A 2 5.40 14.28 5.19
C LYS A 2 4.10 13.69 4.64
N ILE A 3 3.39 14.45 3.79
CA ILE A 3 2.10 14.07 3.19
C ILE A 3 2.15 12.74 2.41
N GLY A 4 3.24 12.46 1.68
CA GLY A 4 3.36 11.22 0.90
C GLY A 4 3.37 9.97 1.80
N LEU A 5 3.95 10.08 3.00
CA LEU A 5 3.97 8.97 3.94
C LEU A 5 2.57 8.73 4.55
N TYR A 6 1.82 9.79 4.85
CA TYR A 6 0.44 9.64 5.32
C TYR A 6 -0.46 9.00 4.26
N ILE A 7 -0.34 9.44 3.01
CA ILE A 7 -1.04 8.83 1.88
C ILE A 7 -0.70 7.35 1.79
N ALA A 8 0.59 7.00 1.86
CA ALA A 8 1.01 5.61 1.82
C ALA A 8 0.45 4.75 2.96
N LEU A 9 0.38 5.29 4.18
CA LEU A 9 -0.17 4.56 5.32
C LEU A 9 -1.67 4.30 5.14
N VAL A 10 -2.44 5.32 4.71
CA VAL A 10 -3.88 5.17 4.44
C VAL A 10 -4.12 4.18 3.30
N CYS A 11 -3.37 4.28 2.20
CA CYS A 11 -3.44 3.35 1.08
C CYS A 11 -3.14 1.91 1.51
N GLY A 12 -2.07 1.71 2.30
CA GLY A 12 -1.68 0.39 2.77
C GLY A 12 -2.71 -0.24 3.68
N VAL A 13 -3.32 0.54 4.58
CA VAL A 13 -4.40 0.08 5.45
C VAL A 13 -5.63 -0.31 4.65
N ILE A 14 -6.08 0.53 3.70
CA ILE A 14 -7.25 0.22 2.86
C ILE A 14 -7.01 -1.02 2.01
N SER A 15 -5.86 -1.07 1.31
CA SER A 15 -5.47 -2.21 0.47
C SER A 15 -5.36 -3.50 1.28
N GLY A 16 -4.66 -3.46 2.43
CA GLY A 16 -4.49 -4.59 3.32
C GLY A 16 -5.80 -5.09 3.93
N MET A 17 -6.70 -4.20 4.36
CA MET A 17 -8.02 -4.58 4.86
C MET A 17 -8.83 -5.35 3.82
N VAL A 18 -8.84 -4.87 2.58
CA VAL A 18 -9.62 -5.52 1.52
C VAL A 18 -8.98 -6.85 1.09
N ILE A 19 -7.65 -6.91 0.93
CA ILE A 19 -6.96 -8.09 0.38
C ILE A 19 -6.72 -9.19 1.43
N PHE A 20 -6.27 -8.84 2.65
CA PHE A 20 -5.96 -9.83 3.68
C PHE A 20 -7.18 -10.25 4.49
N PHE A 21 -8.06 -9.30 4.81
CA PHE A 21 -9.23 -9.55 5.65
C PHE A 21 -10.52 -9.71 4.85
N GLN A 22 -10.44 -9.67 3.50
CA GLN A 22 -11.58 -9.89 2.60
C GLN A 22 -12.76 -8.95 2.90
N VAL A 23 -12.46 -7.71 3.32
CA VAL A 23 -13.48 -6.69 3.60
C VAL A 23 -14.17 -6.31 2.26
N PRO A 24 -15.51 -6.41 2.15
CA PRO A 24 -16.24 -6.22 0.89
C PRO A 24 -16.43 -4.73 0.56
N LEU A 25 -15.33 -3.98 0.46
CA LEU A 25 -15.35 -2.54 0.19
C LEU A 25 -15.38 -2.20 -1.29
N PHE A 26 -14.81 -3.05 -2.15
CA PHE A 26 -14.71 -2.83 -3.59
C PHE A 26 -15.28 -4.02 -4.36
N PRO A 27 -15.88 -3.79 -5.53
CA PRO A 27 -16.46 -4.85 -6.36
C PRO A 27 -15.43 -5.73 -7.07
N SER A 28 -14.14 -5.35 -7.04
CA SER A 28 -13.07 -6.06 -7.74
C SER A 28 -11.73 -5.92 -7.02
N LEU A 29 -10.92 -6.99 -7.06
CA LEU A 29 -9.57 -7.04 -6.50
C LEU A 29 -8.58 -6.08 -7.18
N PHE A 30 -8.87 -5.61 -8.39
CA PHE A 30 -8.01 -4.62 -9.06
C PHE A 30 -7.97 -3.27 -8.32
N PHE A 31 -9.07 -2.84 -7.71
CA PHE A 31 -9.14 -1.58 -6.98
C PHE A 31 -8.16 -1.52 -5.78
N PRO A 32 -8.21 -2.46 -4.81
CA PRO A 32 -7.28 -2.42 -3.68
C PRO A 32 -5.81 -2.62 -4.10
N ILE A 33 -5.55 -3.34 -5.20
CA ILE A 33 -4.19 -3.45 -5.77
C ILE A 33 -3.71 -2.08 -6.27
N ILE A 34 -4.53 -1.35 -7.04
CA ILE A 34 -4.19 0.00 -7.52
C ILE A 34 -3.97 0.96 -6.35
N ILE A 35 -4.81 0.89 -5.31
CA ILE A 35 -4.64 1.70 -4.09
C ILE A 35 -3.29 1.41 -3.43
N GLY A 36 -2.92 0.13 -3.28
CA GLY A 36 -1.62 -0.25 -2.75
C GLY A 36 -0.45 0.25 -3.62
N MET A 37 -0.57 0.19 -4.94
CA MET A 37 0.42 0.74 -5.87
C MET A 37 0.60 2.26 -5.72
N ILE A 38 -0.49 3.01 -5.53
CA ILE A 38 -0.44 4.45 -5.22
C ILE A 38 0.33 4.67 -3.91
N GLY A 39 0.10 3.85 -2.89
CA GLY A 39 0.82 3.94 -1.62
C GLY A 39 2.32 3.65 -1.74
N ILE A 40 2.72 2.71 -2.60
CA ILE A 40 4.14 2.47 -2.93
C ILE A 40 4.76 3.73 -3.53
N ILE A 41 4.13 4.30 -4.56
CA ILE A 41 4.61 5.53 -5.22
C ILE A 41 4.72 6.68 -4.21
N ALA A 42 3.73 6.81 -3.32
CA ALA A 42 3.71 7.84 -2.29
C ALA A 42 4.87 7.70 -1.29
N VAL A 43 5.24 6.47 -0.88
CA VAL A 43 6.46 6.24 -0.07
C VAL A 43 7.72 6.55 -0.84
N LEU A 44 7.83 6.10 -2.10
CA LEU A 44 9.02 6.32 -2.92
C LEU A 44 9.32 7.82 -3.07
N TRP A 45 8.28 8.64 -3.24
CA TRP A 45 8.41 10.10 -3.24
C TRP A 45 9.02 10.65 -1.94
N THR A 46 8.79 10.00 -0.80
CA THR A 46 9.33 10.44 0.49
C THR A 46 10.77 10.02 0.76
N LEU A 47 11.39 9.18 -0.08
CA LEU A 47 12.75 8.69 0.11
C LEU A 47 13.80 9.80 0.27
N PRO A 48 13.80 10.89 -0.51
CA PRO A 48 14.79 11.96 -0.37
C PRO A 48 14.68 12.75 0.93
N ASN A 49 13.56 12.62 1.66
CA ASN A 49 13.31 13.43 2.86
C ASN A 49 14.05 12.86 4.08
N THR A 50 15.12 13.50 4.52
CA THR A 50 15.95 13.06 5.66
C THR A 50 15.27 13.21 7.02
N ASN A 51 14.19 13.99 7.13
CA ASN A 51 13.45 14.20 8.38
C ASN A 51 12.51 13.05 8.76
N ILE A 52 12.31 12.07 7.88
CA ILE A 52 11.46 10.90 8.13
C ILE A 52 12.37 9.70 8.45
N SER A 53 12.06 8.98 9.53
CA SER A 53 12.88 7.83 9.95
C SER A 53 12.91 6.75 8.88
N LYS A 54 14.08 6.11 8.72
CA LYS A 54 14.28 5.03 7.74
C LYS A 54 13.32 3.86 8.00
N MET A 55 13.09 3.54 9.27
CA MET A 55 12.14 2.50 9.71
C MET A 55 10.71 2.79 9.23
N LEU A 56 10.27 4.05 9.33
CA LEU A 56 8.91 4.43 8.96
C LEU A 56 8.71 4.42 7.43
N LYS A 57 9.75 4.78 6.67
CA LYS A 57 9.74 4.61 5.20
C LYS A 57 9.67 3.14 4.80
N LEU A 58 10.46 2.29 5.45
CA LEU A 58 10.44 0.85 5.19
C LEU A 58 9.08 0.25 5.54
N GLY A 59 8.53 0.56 6.72
CA GLY A 59 7.20 0.10 7.12
C GLY A 59 6.11 0.59 6.17
N GLY A 60 6.16 1.86 5.76
CA GLY A 60 5.25 2.43 4.76
C GLY A 60 5.37 1.76 3.38
N LEU A 61 6.56 1.30 2.99
CA LEU A 61 6.74 0.55 1.75
C LEU A 61 6.15 -0.86 1.87
N LEU A 62 6.48 -1.57 2.96
CA LEU A 62 6.06 -2.95 3.19
C LEU A 62 4.54 -3.10 3.35
N ILE A 63 3.88 -2.18 4.06
CA ILE A 63 2.42 -2.18 4.23
C ILE A 63 1.68 -2.02 2.89
N ASN A 64 2.35 -1.57 1.83
CA ASN A 64 1.76 -1.49 0.49
C ASN A 64 2.23 -2.62 -0.43
N ILE A 65 3.52 -3.02 -0.38
CA ILE A 65 4.05 -4.12 -1.19
C ILE A 65 3.34 -5.44 -0.86
N PHE A 66 3.17 -5.78 0.42
CA PHE A 66 2.60 -7.08 0.79
C PHE A 66 1.15 -7.26 0.31
N PRO A 67 0.23 -6.29 0.52
CA PRO A 67 -1.11 -6.40 -0.04
C PRO A 67 -1.12 -6.46 -1.57
N VAL A 68 -0.29 -5.67 -2.25
CA VAL A 68 -0.22 -5.69 -3.72
C VAL A 68 0.21 -7.06 -4.23
N LEU A 69 1.27 -7.64 -3.66
CA LEU A 69 1.74 -8.98 -4.06
C LEU A 69 0.68 -10.05 -3.78
N ALA A 70 0.03 -10.00 -2.62
CA ALA A 70 -1.03 -10.93 -2.28
C ALA A 70 -2.25 -10.78 -3.21
N GLY A 71 -2.65 -9.55 -3.54
CA GLY A 71 -3.74 -9.30 -4.47
C GLY A 71 -3.41 -9.78 -5.88
N LEU A 72 -2.20 -9.54 -6.37
CA LEU A 72 -1.73 -10.07 -7.65
C LEU A 72 -1.74 -11.60 -7.66
N PHE A 73 -1.27 -12.23 -6.59
CA PHE A 73 -1.30 -13.69 -6.47
C PHE A 73 -2.73 -14.24 -6.46
N GLN A 74 -3.66 -13.59 -5.75
CA GLN A 74 -5.08 -13.94 -5.78
C GLN A 74 -5.67 -13.83 -7.18
N VAL A 75 -5.35 -12.76 -7.92
CA VAL A 75 -5.83 -12.57 -9.31
C VAL A 75 -5.30 -13.65 -10.25
N ILE A 76 -4.04 -14.09 -10.09
CA ILE A 76 -3.43 -15.11 -10.95
C ILE A 76 -3.91 -16.52 -10.59
N SER A 77 -4.29 -16.75 -9.33
CA SER A 77 -4.71 -18.07 -8.82
C SER A 77 -6.23 -18.31 -8.93
N GLN A 78 -6.98 -17.31 -9.38
CA GLN A 78 -8.41 -17.42 -9.73
C GLN A 78 -8.57 -17.91 -11.17
#